data_AF-A0A1F3P2V8-F1
#
_entry.id   AF-A0A1F3P2V8-F1
#
_cell.length_a   1.000
_cell.length_b   1.000
_cell.length_c   1.000
_cell.angle_alpha   90.00
_cell.angle_beta   90.00
_cell.angle_gamma   90.00
#
_symmetry.space_group_name_H-M   'P 1'
#
loop_
_entity.id
_entity.type
_entity.pdbx_description
1 polymer ?
#
loop_
_entity_poly.entity_id
_entity_poly.type
_entity_poly.pdbx_seq_one_letter_code
_entity_poly.pdbx_strand_id
1 'polypeptide(L)'
;MLHIRAIKTKGKSRSVQVFYYKNSKRIILKHISLGSTDEEIVSLQEMARAFIADYTKQSYLFEDTAPGEKAVLISQCDYIGFYHTFLYDILRSVQHKIGYMLLADILLKV
;
A
#
# COMPACT_ATOMS: atom_id res chain seq x y z
N MET A 1 -16.84 9.21 -8.91
CA MET A 1 -16.36 7.84 -8.63
C MET A 1 -15.21 7.53 -9.57
N LEU A 2 -14.15 6.88 -9.08
CA LEU A 2 -12.99 6.49 -9.89
C LEU A 2 -13.24 5.12 -10.53
N HIS A 3 -12.80 4.97 -11.76
CA HIS A 3 -12.96 3.77 -12.57
C HIS A 3 -11.62 3.38 -13.20
N ILE A 4 -11.42 2.07 -13.39
CA ILE A 4 -10.25 1.50 -14.04
C ILE A 4 -10.64 1.11 -15.47
N ARG A 5 -9.77 1.41 -16.44
CA ARG A 5 -9.91 0.89 -17.81
C ARG A 5 -8.58 0.33 -18.30
N ALA A 6 -8.67 -0.68 -19.16
CA ALA A 6 -7.56 -1.13 -19.99
C ALA A 6 -7.82 -0.72 -21.45
N ILE A 7 -6.89 0.02 -22.06
CA ILE A 7 -6.96 0.40 -23.48
C ILE A 7 -5.89 -0.34 -24.28
N LYS A 8 -6.23 -0.81 -25.49
CA LYS A 8 -5.22 -1.36 -26.41
C LYS A 8 -4.37 -0.20 -26.95
N THR A 9 -3.05 -0.33 -26.84
CA THR A 9 -2.10 0.62 -27.41
C THR A 9 -1.63 0.10 -28.77
N LYS A 10 -0.98 0.93 -29.61
CA LYS A 10 -0.39 0.47 -30.88
C LYS A 10 0.65 -0.64 -30.59
N GLY A 11 0.24 -1.90 -30.77
CA GLY A 11 1.00 -3.11 -30.42
C GLY A 11 0.10 -4.22 -29.83
N LYS A 12 0.72 -5.24 -29.22
CA LYS A 12 0.03 -6.29 -28.45
C LYS A 12 -0.27 -5.88 -26.99
N SER A 13 0.20 -4.71 -26.57
CA SER A 13 0.16 -4.26 -25.20
C SER A 13 -1.08 -3.43 -24.86
N ARG A 14 -1.55 -3.52 -23.61
CA ARG A 14 -2.70 -2.78 -23.07
C ARG A 14 -2.24 -1.87 -21.93
N SER A 15 -2.74 -0.64 -21.92
CA SER A 15 -2.45 0.38 -20.92
C SER A 15 -3.58 0.42 -19.91
N VAL A 16 -3.24 0.29 -18.62
CA VAL A 16 -4.20 0.40 -17.52
C VAL A 16 -4.20 1.83 -16.97
N GLN A 17 -5.39 2.42 -16.90
CA GLN A 17 -5.59 3.82 -16.52
C GLN A 17 -6.74 3.97 -15.53
N VAL A 18 -6.56 4.88 -14.58
CA VAL A 18 -7.60 5.31 -13.63
C VAL A 18 -8.18 6.63 -14.13
N PHE A 19 -9.51 6.71 -14.19
CA PHE A 19 -10.24 7.87 -14.68
C PHE A 19 -11.50 8.13 -13.85
N TYR A 20 -12.07 9.32 -13.99
CA TYR A 20 -13.40 9.65 -13.48
C TYR A 20 -14.17 10.49 -14.50
N TYR A 21 -15.48 10.60 -14.30
CA TYR A 21 -16.32 11.49 -15.08
C TYR A 21 -16.52 12.82 -14.36
N LYS A 22 -16.35 13.91 -15.09
CA LYS A 22 -16.69 15.27 -14.65
C LYS A 22 -17.35 15.99 -15.83
N ASN A 23 -18.53 16.55 -15.62
CA ASN A 23 -19.32 17.22 -16.66
C ASN A 23 -19.49 16.36 -17.92
N SER A 24 -19.82 15.08 -17.74
CA SER A 24 -19.96 14.08 -18.81
C SER A 24 -18.70 13.84 -19.66
N LYS A 25 -17.56 14.43 -19.27
CA LYS A 25 -16.26 14.21 -19.90
C LYS A 25 -15.42 13.28 -19.05
N ARG A 26 -14.67 12.40 -19.73
CA ARG A 26 -13.74 11.48 -19.09
C ARG A 26 -12.42 12.20 -18.81
N ILE A 27 -12.02 12.25 -17.54
CA ILE A 27 -10.74 12.81 -17.11
C ILE A 27 -9.86 11.69 -16.60
N ILE A 28 -8.68 11.54 -17.20
CA ILE A 28 -7.68 10.56 -16.76
C ILE A 28 -6.98 11.12 -15.52
N LEU A 29 -7.05 10.39 -14.41
CA LEU A 29 -6.40 10.78 -13.17
C LEU A 29 -4.95 10.29 -13.14
N LYS A 30 -4.73 9.01 -13.45
CA LYS A 30 -3.40 8.39 -13.39
C LYS A 30 -3.26 7.28 -14.43
N HIS A 31 -2.09 7.24 -15.05
CA HIS A 31 -1.62 6.12 -15.85
C HIS A 31 -0.85 5.16 -14.93
N ILE A 32 -1.26 3.88 -14.87
CA ILE A 32 -0.63 2.90 -13.98
C ILE A 32 0.59 2.31 -14.67
N SER A 33 0.41 1.61 -15.79
CA SER A 33 1.48 1.10 -16.66
C SER A 33 0.90 0.36 -17.87
N LEU A 34 1.78 -0.09 -18.75
CA LEU A 34 1.48 -0.90 -19.92
C LEU A 34 1.84 -2.37 -19.62
N GLY A 35 1.00 -3.32 -20.02
CA GLY A 35 1.29 -4.75 -19.95
C GLY A 35 1.02 -5.43 -21.29
N SER A 36 1.72 -6.51 -21.59
CA SER A 36 1.59 -7.25 -22.85
C SER A 36 0.90 -8.61 -22.69
N THR A 37 0.92 -9.17 -21.49
CA THR A 37 0.31 -10.47 -21.15
C THR A 37 -0.93 -10.28 -20.29
N ASP A 38 -1.90 -11.18 -20.38
CA ASP A 38 -3.15 -11.07 -19.60
C ASP A 38 -2.89 -11.10 -18.08
N GLU A 39 -1.92 -11.88 -17.60
CA GLU A 39 -1.50 -11.89 -16.18
C GLU A 39 -0.98 -10.52 -15.73
N GLU A 40 -0.13 -9.87 -16.53
CA GLU A 40 0.38 -8.53 -16.22
C GLU A 40 -0.76 -7.51 -16.14
N ILE A 41 -1.78 -7.63 -17.00
CA ILE A 41 -2.94 -6.75 -16.98
C ILE A 41 -3.76 -6.94 -15.70
N VAL A 42 -3.89 -8.16 -15.20
CA VAL A 42 -4.57 -8.44 -13.91
C VAL A 42 -3.82 -7.75 -12.77
N SER A 43 -2.50 -7.95 -12.68
CA SER A 43 -1.67 -7.29 -11.66
C SER A 43 -1.69 -5.75 -11.77
N LEU A 44 -1.72 -5.20 -12.99
CA LEU A 44 -1.86 -3.77 -13.22
C LEU A 44 -3.23 -3.23 -12.77
N GLN A 45 -4.30 -4.02 -12.90
CA GLN A 45 -5.62 -3.67 -12.39
C GLN A 45 -5.65 -3.70 -10.86
N GLU A 46 -4.97 -4.63 -10.21
CA GLU A 46 -4.85 -4.67 -8.75
C GLU A 46 -4.09 -3.45 -8.22
N MET A 47 -2.97 -3.09 -8.83
CA MET A 47 -2.27 -1.85 -8.51
C MET A 47 -3.14 -0.61 -8.72
N ALA A 48 -3.98 -0.60 -9.76
CA ALA A 48 -4.94 0.48 -9.99
C ALA A 48 -6.00 0.56 -8.88
N ARG A 49 -6.47 -0.59 -8.36
CA ARG A 49 -7.40 -0.65 -7.20
C ARG A 49 -6.73 -0.13 -5.93
N ALA A 50 -5.50 -0.56 -5.66
CA ALA A 50 -4.72 -0.07 -4.52
C ALA A 50 -4.50 1.45 -4.59
N PHE A 51 -4.17 1.98 -5.76
CA PHE A 51 -4.05 3.43 -5.98
C PHE A 51 -5.37 4.17 -5.71
N ILE A 52 -6.50 3.64 -6.17
CA ILE A 52 -7.81 4.25 -5.90
C ILE A 52 -8.09 4.25 -4.40
N ALA A 53 -7.80 3.17 -3.70
CA ALA A 53 -8.00 3.03 -2.26
C ALA A 53 -7.22 4.09 -1.46
N ASP A 54 -5.94 4.23 -1.78
CA ASP A 54 -5.05 5.20 -1.14
C ASP A 54 -5.46 6.64 -1.48
N TYR A 55 -5.82 6.90 -2.75
CA TYR A 55 -6.22 8.23 -3.20
C TYR A 55 -7.55 8.70 -2.60
N THR A 56 -8.55 7.83 -2.52
CA THR A 56 -9.86 8.21 -1.96
C THR A 56 -9.85 8.24 -0.44
N LYS A 57 -8.95 7.50 0.21
CA LYS A 57 -8.97 7.22 1.66
C LYS A 57 -10.34 6.76 2.17
N GLN A 58 -11.19 6.27 1.27
CA GLN A 58 -12.53 5.82 1.62
C GLN A 58 -12.43 4.40 2.15
N SER A 59 -12.88 4.21 3.38
CA SER A 59 -13.03 2.89 3.97
C SER A 59 -13.97 2.04 3.11
N TYR A 60 -13.56 0.81 2.83
CA TYR A 60 -14.42 -0.15 2.17
C TYR A 60 -15.66 -0.40 3.05
N LEU A 61 -16.86 -0.24 2.49
CA LEU A 61 -18.11 -0.51 3.20
C LEU A 61 -18.39 -2.01 3.34
N PHE A 62 -17.76 -2.85 2.52
CA PHE A 62 -17.93 -4.30 2.51
C PHE A 62 -16.57 -5.00 2.37
N GLU A 63 -16.31 -5.99 3.22
CA GLU A 63 -15.03 -6.72 3.28
C GLU A 63 -14.73 -7.46 1.97
N ASP A 64 -15.74 -7.99 1.27
CA ASP A 64 -15.61 -8.67 -0.02
C ASP A 64 -15.12 -7.75 -1.17
N THR A 65 -15.20 -6.43 -0.98
CA THR A 65 -14.73 -5.43 -1.96
C THR A 65 -13.36 -4.88 -1.62
N ALA A 66 -12.83 -5.20 -0.44
CA ALA A 66 -11.45 -4.90 -0.11
C ALA A 66 -10.54 -5.76 -1.01
N PRO A 67 -9.45 -5.20 -1.57
CA PRO A 67 -8.49 -5.98 -2.33
C PRO A 67 -8.02 -7.16 -1.45
N GLY A 68 -8.24 -8.37 -1.96
CA GLY A 68 -7.89 -9.62 -1.30
C GLY A 68 -6.40 -9.63 -1.01
N GLU A 69 -6.09 -9.52 0.28
CA GLU A 69 -4.78 -9.26 0.84
C GLU A 69 -4.08 -8.03 0.25
N LYS A 70 -3.57 -7.20 1.14
CA LYS A 70 -2.64 -6.13 0.77
C LYS A 70 -1.41 -6.83 0.19
N ALA A 71 -1.40 -7.09 -1.12
CA ALA A 71 -0.23 -7.53 -1.87
C ALA A 71 0.76 -6.36 -1.92
N VAL A 72 1.26 -5.97 -0.75
CA VAL A 72 2.41 -5.12 -0.62
C VAL A 72 3.56 -5.98 -1.13
N LEU A 73 4.05 -5.67 -2.32
CA LEU A 73 5.27 -6.30 -2.82
C LEU A 73 6.35 -6.05 -1.78
N ILE A 74 7.08 -7.09 -1.36
CA ILE A 74 8.19 -6.96 -0.39
C ILE A 74 9.23 -5.94 -0.88
N SER A 75 9.36 -5.75 -2.20
CA SER A 75 10.22 -4.72 -2.81
C SER A 75 9.75 -3.27 -2.60
N GLN A 76 8.54 -3.05 -2.10
CA GLN A 76 7.97 -1.75 -1.73
C GLN A 76 7.94 -1.54 -0.20
N CYS A 77 8.34 -2.54 0.58
CA CYS A 77 8.51 -2.42 2.01
C CYS A 77 9.91 -1.88 2.30
N ASP A 78 9.98 -0.66 2.82
CA ASP A 78 11.22 -0.18 3.42
C ASP A 78 11.42 -0.87 4.77
N TYR A 79 12.60 -1.46 4.97
CA TYR A 79 13.01 -1.96 6.27
C TYR A 79 13.24 -0.75 7.18
N ILE A 80 12.24 -0.42 8.00
CA ILE A 80 12.28 0.74 8.90
C ILE A 80 13.38 0.59 9.97
N GLY A 81 13.92 -0.62 10.14
CA GLY A 81 15.06 -0.88 11.01
C GLY A 81 14.74 -0.56 12.45
N PHE A 82 14.50 -1.57 13.26
CA PHE A 82 14.63 -1.38 14.71
C PHE A 82 16.13 -1.24 15.02
N TYR A 83 16.66 -0.04 14.78
CA TYR A 83 17.99 0.30 15.26
C TYR A 83 17.95 0.21 16.78
N HIS A 84 18.95 -0.46 17.34
CA HIS A 84 19.15 -0.60 18.78
C HIS A 84 18.28 -1.63 19.51
N THR A 85 17.58 -2.58 18.86
CA THR A 85 16.86 -3.66 19.59
C THR A 85 17.78 -4.42 20.54
N PHE A 86 18.99 -4.76 20.09
CA PHE A 86 19.98 -5.43 20.94
C PHE A 86 20.40 -4.58 22.15
N LEU A 87 20.61 -3.27 21.94
CA LEU A 87 20.94 -2.35 23.02
C LEU A 87 19.76 -2.19 23.99
N TYR A 88 18.54 -2.08 23.46
CA TYR A 88 17.31 -2.01 24.23
C TYR A 88 17.13 -3.26 25.09
N ASP A 89 17.33 -4.46 24.52
CA ASP A 89 17.19 -5.73 25.24
C ASP A 89 18.21 -5.85 26.38
N ILE A 90 19.46 -5.39 26.15
CA ILE A 90 20.48 -5.34 27.20
C ILE A 90 20.08 -4.36 28.29
N LEU A 91 19.72 -3.12 27.93
CA LEU A 91 19.36 -2.08 28.90
C LEU A 91 18.13 -2.50 29.71
N ARG A 92 17.12 -3.09 29.06
CA ARG A 92 15.92 -3.63 29.71
C ARG A 92 16.25 -4.78 30.65
N SER A 93 17.13 -5.69 30.25
CA SER A 93 17.59 -6.80 31.10
C SER A 93 18.33 -6.31 32.34
N VAL A 94 19.16 -5.27 32.18
CA VAL A 94 19.87 -4.62 33.29
C VAL A 94 18.89 -3.89 34.21
N GLN A 95 17.96 -3.10 33.66
CA GLN A 95 16.92 -2.41 34.44
C GLN A 95 16.06 -3.40 35.23
N HIS A 96 15.73 -4.56 34.66
CA HIS A 96 14.99 -5.62 35.35
C HIS A 96 15.77 -6.18 36.54
N LYS A 97 17.08 -6.43 36.38
CA LYS A 97 17.94 -6.90 37.48
C LYS A 97 18.12 -5.88 38.60
N ILE A 98 18.07 -4.58 38.29
CA ILE A 98 18.26 -3.50 39.27
C ILE A 98 16.91 -3.07 39.89
N GLY A 99 15.77 -3.57 39.39
CA GLY A 99 14.43 -3.31 39.96
C GLY A 99 13.73 -2.05 39.42
N TYR A 100 14.24 -1.42 38.37
CA TYR A 100 13.71 -0.17 37.77
C TYR A 100 12.65 -0.40 36.69
N MET A 101 11.87 -1.49 36.77
CA MET A 101 10.92 -1.84 35.70
C MET A 101 9.73 -0.86 35.60
N LEU A 102 9.33 -0.22 36.70
CA LEU A 102 8.10 0.57 36.79
C LEU A 102 8.18 2.00 36.22
N LEU A 103 9.38 2.50 35.88
CA LEU A 103 9.59 3.90 35.48
C LEU A 103 9.79 4.10 33.97
N ALA A 104 10.06 3.04 33.21
CA ALA A 104 10.48 3.14 31.80
C ALA A 104 9.32 3.30 30.80
N ASP A 105 8.09 2.91 31.16
CA ASP A 105 6.95 2.88 30.22
C ASP A 105 6.40 4.26 29.84
N ILE A 106 6.75 5.31 30.59
CA ILE A 106 6.21 6.66 30.34
C ILE A 106 6.96 7.36 29.18
N LEU A 107 8.20 6.96 28.89
CA LEU A 107 9.06 7.61 27.88
C LEU A 107 9.10 6.88 26.52
N LEU A 108 8.45 5.71 26.40
CA LEU A 108 8.50 4.86 25.20
C LEU A 108 7.17 4.75 24.44
N LYS A 109 6.17 5.57 24.76
CA LYS A 109 5.00 5.75 23.90
C LYS A 109 5.35 6.72 22.76
N VAL A 110 5.82 6.17 21.64
CA VAL A 110 5.79 6.81 20.32
C VAL A 110 4.98 5.91 19.39
#